data_AF-A0A183NL39-F1
#
_entry.id   AF-A0A183NL39-F1
#
_cell.length_a   1.000
_cell.length_b   1.000
_cell.length_c   1.000
_cell.angle_alpha   90.00
_cell.angle_beta   90.00
_cell.angle_gamma   90.00
#
_symmetry.space_group_name_H-M   'P 1'
#
loop_
_entity.id
_entity.type
_entity.pdbx_description
1 polymer ?
#
loop_
_entity_poly.entity_id
_entity_poly.type
_entity_poly.pdbx_seq_one_letter_code
_entity_poly.pdbx_strand_id
1 'polypeptide(L)'
;MDLTGPHHSEPDRSYIYINKKFRRTMEDVRTRRGDDIAPNHHLVVAKMKLKLKKNWTTGQSALQMFNTAFLRDTNKLNEFKIALNNRLQALQDLLKDEEITMEDNWKKTLDKIKERKNKETAINISRTRAEKVQAQAEYVKANKKVKKSIRADKKKYVEELATTMEKAAREGNMKQLYNTTKKLAGKYSKPERPFKDKEGRPITEIQEQRNRWVEYFEELLNRSVPTNPPDIEAA
;
A
#
# COMPACT_ATOMS: atom_id res chain seq x y z
N MET A 1 -18.70 -12.07 -61.03
CA MET A 1 -19.64 -11.01 -60.63
C MET A 1 -19.48 -10.84 -59.14
N ASP A 2 -18.60 -9.91 -58.76
CA ASP A 2 -18.33 -9.55 -57.38
C ASP A 2 -19.44 -8.65 -56.84
N LEU A 3 -19.93 -8.93 -55.63
CA LEU A 3 -20.82 -8.05 -54.88
C LEU A 3 -20.14 -7.69 -53.55
N THR A 4 -19.24 -6.71 -53.60
CA THR A 4 -18.70 -6.02 -52.42
C THR A 4 -19.48 -4.72 -52.21
N GLY A 5 -20.45 -4.75 -51.30
CA GLY A 5 -21.02 -3.53 -50.69
C GLY A 5 -20.38 -3.29 -49.32
N PRO A 6 -19.91 -2.08 -48.99
CA PRO A 6 -19.30 -1.82 -47.69
C PRO A 6 -20.37 -1.79 -46.60
N HIS A 7 -20.23 -2.66 -45.60
CA HIS A 7 -20.91 -2.54 -44.32
C HIS A 7 -20.42 -1.26 -43.62
N HIS A 8 -21.19 -0.18 -43.72
CA HIS A 8 -21.04 0.96 -42.81
C HIS A 8 -21.65 0.59 -41.46
N SER A 9 -20.80 0.15 -40.54
CA SER A 9 -21.10 0.11 -39.11
C SER A 9 -21.27 1.56 -38.61
N GLU A 10 -22.48 1.93 -38.22
CA GLU A 10 -22.71 3.20 -37.51
C GLU A 10 -21.91 3.21 -36.20
N PRO A 11 -21.16 4.29 -35.89
CA PRO A 11 -20.43 4.36 -34.64
C PRO A 11 -21.42 4.47 -33.47
N ASP A 12 -21.26 3.62 -32.45
CA ASP A 12 -21.99 3.67 -31.17
C ASP A 12 -22.07 5.11 -30.63
N ARG A 13 -23.24 5.74 -30.77
CA ARG A 13 -23.48 7.10 -30.31
C ARG A 13 -23.83 7.06 -28.82
N SER A 14 -22.92 7.52 -27.97
CA SER A 14 -23.23 7.76 -26.56
C SER A 14 -24.10 9.02 -26.42
N TYR A 15 -25.17 8.96 -25.63
CA TYR A 15 -26.11 10.07 -25.42
C TYR A 15 -26.06 10.56 -23.97
N ILE A 16 -26.15 11.88 -23.77
CA ILE A 16 -26.42 12.50 -22.48
C ILE A 16 -27.83 13.07 -22.53
N TYR A 17 -28.75 12.52 -21.73
CA TYR A 17 -30.11 13.03 -21.60
C TYR A 17 -30.18 14.08 -20.49
N ILE A 18 -30.69 15.25 -20.83
CA ILE A 18 -30.93 16.36 -19.89
C ILE A 18 -32.39 16.80 -19.96
N ASN A 19 -32.98 17.08 -18.81
CA ASN A 19 -34.32 17.64 -18.75
C ASN A 19 -34.38 18.99 -19.50
N LYS A 20 -35.41 19.19 -20.33
CA LYS A 20 -35.62 20.40 -21.15
C LYS A 20 -35.49 21.71 -20.36
N LYS A 21 -35.91 21.71 -19.09
CA LYS A 21 -35.80 22.88 -18.19
C LYS A 21 -34.36 23.32 -17.95
N PHE A 22 -33.41 22.39 -17.95
CA PHE A 22 -31.99 22.67 -17.71
C PHE A 22 -31.15 22.74 -18.99
N ARG A 23 -31.77 22.70 -20.18
CA ARG A 23 -31.02 22.75 -21.45
C ARG A 23 -30.06 23.94 -21.54
N ARG A 24 -30.43 25.11 -20.99
CA ARG A 24 -29.61 26.34 -21.02
C ARG A 24 -28.42 26.32 -20.06
N THR A 25 -28.29 25.29 -19.22
CA THR A 25 -27.17 25.16 -18.27
C THR A 25 -25.97 24.41 -18.87
N MET A 26 -26.13 23.80 -20.04
CA MET A 26 -25.01 23.22 -20.78
C MET A 26 -24.21 24.33 -21.45
N GLU A 27 -22.92 24.40 -21.12
CA GLU A 27 -21.98 25.35 -21.70
C GLU A 27 -21.27 24.75 -22.92
N ASP A 28 -20.97 23.45 -22.87
CA ASP A 28 -20.18 22.78 -23.90
C ASP A 28 -20.42 21.26 -23.87
N VAL A 29 -20.41 20.60 -25.03
CA VAL A 29 -20.51 19.13 -25.15
C VAL A 29 -19.52 18.68 -26.20
N ARG A 30 -18.58 17.82 -25.80
CA ARG A 30 -17.53 17.31 -26.69
C ARG A 30 -17.44 15.81 -26.63
N THR A 31 -17.21 15.21 -27.78
CA THR A 31 -16.89 13.78 -27.90
C THR A 31 -15.38 13.63 -27.91
N ARG A 32 -14.83 12.90 -26.92
CA ARG A 32 -13.42 12.56 -26.83
C ARG A 32 -13.21 11.13 -27.29
N ARG A 33 -12.31 10.95 -28.26
CA ARG A 33 -11.75 9.64 -28.59
C ARG A 33 -10.67 9.33 -27.55
N GLY A 34 -10.83 8.26 -26.78
CA GLY A 34 -9.86 7.86 -25.76
C GLY A 34 -8.64 7.20 -26.38
N ASP A 35 -7.45 7.57 -25.93
CA ASP A 35 -6.18 6.94 -26.34
C ASP A 35 -6.12 5.44 -25.95
N ASP A 36 -5.45 4.67 -26.84
CA ASP A 36 -4.77 3.36 -26.76
C ASP A 36 -5.40 2.12 -26.10
N ILE A 37 -6.59 2.13 -25.49
CA ILE A 37 -7.10 0.91 -24.81
C ILE A 37 -8.38 0.31 -25.41
N ALA A 38 -9.20 1.07 -26.16
CA ALA A 38 -10.36 0.51 -26.87
C ALA A 38 -10.78 1.39 -28.07
N PRO A 39 -10.45 1.02 -29.32
CA PRO A 39 -10.61 1.89 -30.50
C PRO A 39 -12.07 2.21 -30.90
N ASN A 40 -13.08 1.64 -30.23
CA ASN A 40 -14.49 1.70 -30.63
C ASN A 40 -15.41 2.49 -29.68
N HIS A 41 -14.92 3.05 -28.56
CA HIS A 41 -15.76 3.81 -27.63
C HIS A 41 -15.44 5.30 -27.61
N HIS A 42 -16.44 6.12 -27.93
CA HIS A 42 -16.36 7.57 -27.90
C HIS A 42 -16.96 8.11 -26.60
N LEU A 43 -16.15 8.74 -25.75
CA LEU A 43 -16.62 9.33 -24.50
C LEU A 43 -17.27 10.68 -24.78
N VAL A 44 -18.52 10.88 -24.36
CA VAL A 44 -19.17 12.19 -24.42
C VAL A 44 -19.00 12.91 -23.09
N VAL A 45 -18.41 14.10 -23.13
CA VAL A 45 -18.15 14.95 -21.96
C VAL A 45 -18.94 16.24 -22.12
N ALA A 46 -19.80 16.55 -21.15
CA ALA A 46 -20.55 17.80 -21.09
C ALA A 46 -20.05 18.69 -19.95
N LYS A 47 -19.86 19.97 -20.23
CA LYS A 47 -19.62 21.03 -19.26
C LYS A 47 -20.94 21.74 -18.96
N MET A 48 -21.31 21.82 -17.69
CA MET A 48 -22.57 22.41 -17.27
C MET A 48 -22.40 23.34 -16.07
N LYS A 49 -23.18 24.42 -16.04
CA LYS A 49 -23.20 25.40 -14.94
C LYS A 49 -24.48 25.26 -14.12
N LEU A 50 -24.38 24.62 -12.96
CA LEU A 50 -25.49 24.36 -12.06
C LEU A 50 -25.11 24.77 -10.63
N LYS A 51 -26.07 25.35 -9.89
CA LYS A 51 -25.97 25.52 -8.45
C LYS A 51 -26.59 24.30 -7.78
N LEU A 52 -25.77 23.36 -7.34
CA LEU A 52 -26.23 22.17 -6.63
C LEU A 52 -26.36 22.48 -5.14
N LYS A 53 -27.55 22.29 -4.57
CA LYS A 53 -27.72 22.29 -3.13
C LYS A 53 -27.24 20.95 -2.61
N LYS A 54 -26.22 20.95 -1.75
CA LYS A 54 -25.81 19.76 -1.03
C LYS A 54 -26.91 19.41 -0.04
N ASN A 55 -27.67 18.37 -0.33
CA ASN A 55 -28.50 17.74 0.69
C ASN A 55 -27.51 17.00 1.59
N TRP A 56 -27.16 17.62 2.71
CA TRP A 56 -26.60 16.84 3.81
C TRP A 56 -27.69 15.85 4.17
N THR A 57 -27.50 14.58 3.81
CA THR A 57 -28.05 13.52 4.63
C THR A 57 -27.30 13.67 5.95
N THR A 58 -27.81 14.54 6.83
CA THR A 58 -27.63 14.32 8.26
C THR A 58 -28.45 13.07 8.56
N GLY A 59 -28.02 11.94 7.99
CA GLY A 59 -28.10 10.69 8.71
C GLY A 59 -27.36 11.03 9.97
N GLN A 60 -28.12 11.17 11.03
CA GLN A 60 -27.63 11.10 12.38
C GLN A 60 -26.98 9.71 12.49
N SER A 61 -25.78 9.56 11.95
CA SER A 61 -24.79 8.76 12.63
C SER A 61 -24.63 9.50 13.93
N ALA A 62 -25.48 9.17 14.91
CA ALA A 62 -25.04 9.24 16.28
C ALA A 62 -23.68 8.55 16.21
N LEU A 63 -22.59 9.32 16.30
CA LEU A 63 -21.35 8.80 16.85
C LEU A 63 -21.85 8.05 18.06
N GLN A 64 -21.86 6.72 17.97
CA GLN A 64 -22.34 5.89 19.05
C GLN A 64 -21.35 6.20 20.14
N MET A 65 -21.72 7.12 21.02
CA MET A 65 -20.86 7.64 22.04
C MET A 65 -20.76 6.49 23.00
N PHE A 66 -19.74 5.65 22.79
CA PHE A 66 -19.59 4.42 23.53
C PHE A 66 -19.58 4.81 25.01
N ASN A 67 -20.49 4.22 25.76
CA ASN A 67 -20.62 4.56 27.17
C ASN A 67 -19.34 4.13 27.90
N THR A 68 -18.44 5.08 28.14
CA THR A 68 -17.15 4.85 28.83
C THR A 68 -17.29 4.85 30.34
N ALA A 69 -18.50 4.97 30.90
CA ALA A 69 -18.71 4.94 32.35
C ALA A 69 -18.19 3.64 32.99
N PHE A 70 -18.29 2.52 32.26
CA PHE A 70 -17.78 1.21 32.71
C PHE A 70 -16.25 1.13 32.74
N LEU A 71 -15.53 2.02 32.06
CA LEU A 71 -14.07 2.11 32.12
C LEU A 71 -13.58 2.88 33.35
N ARG A 72 -14.49 3.48 34.14
CA ARG A 72 -14.13 4.10 35.43
C ARG A 72 -13.90 3.07 36.53
N ASP A 73 -14.48 1.88 36.40
CA ASP A 73 -14.21 0.76 37.28
C ASP A 73 -12.89 0.09 36.86
N THR A 74 -11.91 0.12 37.76
CA THR A 74 -10.58 -0.44 37.57
C THR A 74 -10.62 -1.92 37.21
N ASN A 75 -11.56 -2.69 37.76
CA ASN A 75 -11.69 -4.12 37.48
C ASN A 75 -12.19 -4.36 36.05
N LYS A 76 -13.21 -3.62 35.63
CA LYS A 76 -13.77 -3.68 34.28
C LYS A 76 -12.80 -3.18 33.22
N LEU A 77 -12.02 -2.16 33.53
CA LEU A 77 -10.96 -1.65 32.65
C LEU A 77 -9.85 -2.68 32.45
N ASN A 78 -9.44 -3.39 33.50
CA ASN A 78 -8.44 -4.46 33.39
C ASN A 78 -8.97 -5.67 32.62
N GLU A 79 -10.22 -6.09 32.87
CA GLU A 79 -10.89 -7.14 32.11
C GLU A 79 -10.95 -6.81 30.60
N PHE A 80 -11.30 -5.56 30.26
CA PHE A 80 -11.30 -5.07 28.89
C PHE A 80 -9.90 -5.06 28.26
N LYS A 81 -8.86 -4.60 29.01
CA LYS A 81 -7.47 -4.64 28.55
C LYS A 81 -7.00 -6.06 28.23
N ILE A 82 -7.32 -7.03 29.10
CA ILE A 82 -6.97 -8.44 28.90
C ILE A 82 -7.70 -9.00 27.67
N ALA A 83 -9.01 -8.76 27.55
CA ALA A 83 -9.80 -9.23 26.41
C ALA A 83 -9.30 -8.62 25.09
N LEU A 84 -8.92 -7.34 25.09
CA LEU A 84 -8.35 -6.66 23.93
C LEU A 84 -6.97 -7.21 23.56
N ASN A 85 -6.08 -7.38 24.55
CA ASN A 85 -4.75 -7.97 24.34
C ASN A 85 -4.86 -9.39 23.78
N ASN A 86 -5.73 -10.23 24.35
CA ASN A 86 -5.95 -11.59 23.86
C ASN A 86 -6.45 -11.61 22.41
N ARG A 87 -7.34 -10.69 22.02
CA ARG A 87 -7.82 -10.56 20.63
C ARG A 87 -6.72 -10.08 19.68
N LEU A 88 -5.84 -9.19 20.13
CA LEU A 88 -4.72 -8.68 19.33
C LEU A 88 -3.54 -9.65 19.28
N GLN A 89 -3.42 -10.58 20.23
CA GLN A 89 -2.40 -11.63 20.24
C GLN A 89 -2.45 -12.49 18.97
N ALA A 90 -3.64 -12.86 18.52
CA ALA A 90 -3.85 -13.64 17.30
C ALA A 90 -3.32 -12.93 16.03
N LEU A 91 -3.41 -11.60 15.98
CA LEU A 91 -2.83 -10.81 14.89
C LEU A 91 -1.30 -10.77 14.95
N GLN A 92 -0.76 -10.79 16.16
CA GLN A 92 0.68 -10.81 16.41
C GLN A 92 1.31 -12.13 15.98
N ASP A 93 0.63 -13.25 16.23
CA ASP A 93 1.12 -14.58 15.87
C ASP A 93 1.01 -14.85 14.36
N LEU A 94 -0.08 -14.38 13.71
CA LEU A 94 -0.20 -14.38 12.24
C LEU A 94 0.90 -13.57 11.55
N LEU A 95 1.27 -12.41 12.10
CA LEU A 95 2.35 -11.57 11.55
C LEU A 95 3.73 -12.23 11.73
N LYS A 96 3.97 -12.90 12.86
CA LYS A 96 5.23 -13.62 13.10
C LYS A 96 5.42 -14.78 12.12
N ASP A 97 4.39 -15.55 11.78
CA ASP A 97 4.52 -16.67 10.85
C ASP A 97 4.87 -16.21 9.42
N GLU A 98 4.28 -15.10 8.95
CA GLU A 98 4.63 -14.47 7.67
C GLU A 98 6.05 -13.86 7.73
N GLU A 99 6.44 -13.27 8.85
CA GLU A 99 7.76 -12.68 9.08
C GLU A 99 8.88 -13.73 9.15
N ILE A 100 8.68 -14.86 9.84
CA ILE A 100 9.66 -15.96 9.99
C ILE A 100 10.00 -16.60 8.64
N THR A 101 8.99 -16.83 7.78
CA THR A 101 9.20 -17.47 6.47
C THR A 101 9.93 -16.57 5.46
N MET A 102 9.70 -15.26 5.56
CA MET A 102 10.49 -14.27 4.83
C MET A 102 11.90 -14.17 5.43
N GLU A 103 12.03 -14.39 6.75
CA GLU A 103 13.28 -14.23 7.50
C GLU A 103 14.41 -15.16 7.07
N ASP A 104 14.08 -16.44 6.93
CA ASP A 104 15.09 -17.47 6.63
C ASP A 104 15.67 -17.37 5.21
N ASN A 105 14.88 -16.89 4.25
CA ASN A 105 15.34 -16.74 2.87
C ASN A 105 16.27 -15.53 2.71
N TRP A 106 15.95 -14.38 3.34
CA TRP A 106 16.83 -13.21 3.28
C TRP A 106 18.13 -13.44 4.07
N LYS A 107 18.10 -14.15 5.20
CA LYS A 107 19.30 -14.55 5.96
C LYS A 107 20.28 -15.34 5.09
N LYS A 108 19.80 -16.34 4.35
CA LYS A 108 20.63 -17.14 3.42
C LYS A 108 21.25 -16.31 2.29
N THR A 109 20.54 -15.30 1.79
CA THR A 109 21.09 -14.39 0.76
C THR A 109 22.07 -13.39 1.37
N LEU A 110 21.84 -12.92 2.59
CA LEU A 110 22.77 -12.06 3.33
C LEU A 110 24.11 -12.74 3.59
N ASP A 111 24.11 -14.00 4.01
CA ASP A 111 25.33 -14.78 4.24
C ASP A 111 26.19 -14.88 2.97
N LYS A 112 25.55 -15.10 1.81
CA LYS A 112 26.23 -15.12 0.50
C LYS A 112 26.79 -13.74 0.13
N ILE A 113 26.10 -12.65 0.50
CA ILE A 113 26.60 -11.28 0.29
C ILE A 113 27.81 -11.01 1.18
N LYS A 114 27.79 -11.48 2.43
CA LYS A 114 28.92 -11.41 3.36
C LYS A 114 30.11 -12.21 2.85
N GLU A 115 29.89 -13.43 2.37
CA GLU A 115 30.91 -14.26 1.72
C GLU A 115 31.52 -13.56 0.50
N ARG A 116 30.69 -12.98 -0.38
CA ARG A 116 31.16 -12.20 -1.53
C ARG A 116 32.04 -11.02 -1.09
N LYS A 117 31.65 -10.28 -0.05
CA LYS A 117 32.45 -9.16 0.49
C LYS A 117 33.81 -9.64 1.02
N ASN A 118 33.88 -10.78 1.69
CA ASN A 118 35.15 -11.36 2.15
C ASN A 118 36.06 -11.77 0.98
N LYS A 119 35.49 -12.24 -0.14
CA LYS A 119 36.27 -12.52 -1.36
C LYS A 119 36.74 -11.23 -2.06
N GLU A 120 35.97 -10.15 -1.93
CA GLU A 120 36.35 -8.82 -2.41
C GLU A 120 37.54 -8.24 -1.63
N THR A 121 37.56 -8.39 -0.31
CA THR A 121 38.71 -7.99 0.52
C THR A 121 39.95 -8.83 0.23
N ALA A 122 39.80 -10.14 -0.04
CA ALA A 122 40.89 -11.02 -0.44
C ALA A 122 41.61 -10.56 -1.72
N ILE A 123 40.89 -9.94 -2.66
CA ILE A 123 41.50 -9.33 -3.86
C ILE A 123 42.37 -8.13 -3.48
N ASN A 124 41.89 -7.27 -2.59
CA ASN A 124 42.60 -6.03 -2.23
C ASN A 124 43.88 -6.28 -1.43
N ILE A 125 43.94 -7.37 -0.67
CA ILE A 125 45.13 -7.74 0.13
C ILE A 125 46.14 -8.62 -0.63
N SER A 126 45.78 -9.11 -1.83
CA SER A 126 46.64 -9.99 -2.63
C SER A 126 47.94 -9.28 -3.03
N ARG A 127 49.08 -9.95 -2.85
CA ARG A 127 50.41 -9.35 -3.06
C ARG A 127 51.02 -9.76 -4.39
N THR A 128 50.76 -10.99 -4.83
CA THR A 128 51.30 -11.50 -6.10
C THR A 128 50.23 -11.53 -7.20
N ARG A 129 50.66 -11.48 -8.46
CA ARG A 129 49.75 -11.52 -9.62
C ARG A 129 48.96 -12.83 -9.68
N ALA A 130 49.56 -13.94 -9.25
CA ALA A 130 48.89 -15.25 -9.19
C ALA A 130 47.78 -15.29 -8.14
N GLU A 131 48.05 -14.83 -6.92
CA GLU A 131 47.05 -14.70 -5.84
C GLU A 131 45.87 -13.82 -6.27
N LYS A 132 46.15 -12.69 -6.93
CA LYS A 132 45.12 -11.78 -7.42
C LYS A 132 44.20 -12.45 -8.44
N VAL A 133 44.75 -13.23 -9.37
CA VAL A 133 43.97 -13.98 -10.37
C VAL A 133 43.08 -15.02 -9.68
N GLN A 134 43.60 -15.74 -8.68
CA GLN A 134 42.83 -16.73 -7.93
C GLN A 134 41.70 -16.08 -7.12
N ALA A 135 42.00 -15.02 -6.36
CA ALA A 135 41.01 -14.28 -5.58
C ALA A 135 39.90 -13.67 -6.47
N GLN A 136 40.27 -13.16 -7.65
CA GLN A 136 39.32 -12.65 -8.64
C GLN A 136 38.39 -13.77 -9.14
N ALA A 137 38.93 -14.95 -9.44
CA ALA A 137 38.14 -16.10 -9.89
C ALA A 137 37.14 -16.56 -8.81
N GLU A 138 37.55 -16.56 -7.54
CA GLU A 138 36.67 -16.88 -6.40
C GLU A 138 35.58 -15.83 -6.19
N TYR A 139 35.92 -14.54 -6.28
CA TYR A 139 34.95 -13.45 -6.21
C TYR A 139 33.89 -13.55 -7.31
N VAL A 140 34.30 -13.83 -8.55
CA VAL A 140 33.38 -14.00 -9.69
C VAL A 140 32.40 -15.15 -9.43
N LYS A 141 32.88 -16.28 -8.90
CA LYS A 141 32.02 -17.42 -8.51
C LYS A 141 31.04 -17.02 -7.41
N ALA A 142 31.49 -16.36 -6.36
CA ALA A 142 30.64 -15.91 -5.25
C ALA A 142 29.59 -14.87 -5.71
N ASN A 143 29.98 -13.91 -6.54
CA ASN A 143 29.08 -12.89 -7.09
C ASN A 143 28.00 -13.51 -7.99
N LYS A 144 28.35 -14.55 -8.78
CA LYS A 144 27.36 -15.31 -9.57
C LYS A 144 26.34 -16.01 -8.68
N LYS A 145 26.76 -16.59 -7.55
CA LYS A 145 25.85 -17.21 -6.57
C LYS A 145 24.88 -16.19 -5.96
N VAL A 146 25.37 -15.01 -5.55
CA VAL A 146 24.53 -13.92 -5.02
C VAL A 146 23.50 -13.47 -6.06
N LYS A 147 23.92 -13.21 -7.30
CA LYS A 147 22.99 -12.83 -8.38
C LYS A 147 21.93 -13.90 -8.64
N LYS A 148 22.30 -15.18 -8.56
CA LYS A 148 21.36 -16.30 -8.73
C LYS A 148 20.35 -16.36 -7.58
N SER A 149 20.77 -16.17 -6.32
CA SER A 149 19.83 -16.19 -5.19
C SER A 149 18.87 -15.00 -5.24
N ILE A 150 19.35 -13.77 -5.48
CA ILE A 150 18.49 -12.59 -5.59
C ILE A 150 17.42 -12.78 -6.68
N ARG A 151 17.78 -13.36 -7.83
CA ARG A 151 16.80 -13.67 -8.89
C ARG A 151 15.79 -14.72 -8.47
N ALA A 152 16.24 -15.77 -7.78
CA ALA A 152 15.35 -16.83 -7.28
C ALA A 152 14.39 -16.28 -6.22
N ASP A 153 14.88 -15.50 -5.27
CA ASP A 153 14.08 -14.88 -4.20
C ASP A 153 13.04 -13.92 -4.80
N LYS A 154 13.45 -13.09 -5.78
CA LYS A 154 12.51 -12.21 -6.50
C LYS A 154 11.43 -13.00 -7.23
N LYS A 155 11.80 -14.10 -7.89
CA LYS A 155 10.85 -14.96 -8.61
C LYS A 155 9.85 -15.59 -7.63
N LYS A 156 10.35 -16.14 -6.52
CA LYS A 156 9.54 -16.75 -5.46
C LYS A 156 8.54 -15.75 -4.87
N TYR A 157 8.98 -14.54 -4.55
CA TYR A 157 8.11 -13.47 -4.05
C TYR A 157 6.97 -13.13 -5.03
N VAL A 158 7.28 -13.04 -6.33
CA VAL A 158 6.27 -12.78 -7.37
C VAL A 158 5.29 -13.95 -7.48
N GLU A 159 5.77 -15.18 -7.42
CA GLU A 159 4.94 -16.40 -7.42
C GLU A 159 4.00 -16.45 -6.21
N GLU A 160 4.49 -16.13 -5.00
CA GLU A 160 3.66 -16.05 -3.78
C GLU A 160 2.57 -14.97 -3.87
N LEU A 161 2.88 -13.82 -4.46
CA LEU A 161 1.87 -12.79 -4.74
C LEU A 161 0.82 -13.26 -5.75
N ALA A 162 1.25 -13.99 -6.79
CA ALA A 162 0.35 -14.52 -7.79
C ALA A 162 -0.60 -15.59 -7.20
N THR A 163 -0.08 -16.53 -6.40
CA THR A 163 -0.92 -17.54 -5.73
C THR A 163 -1.89 -16.91 -4.74
N THR A 164 -1.46 -15.88 -4.00
CA THR A 164 -2.34 -15.11 -3.11
C THR A 164 -3.45 -14.39 -3.88
N MET A 165 -3.11 -13.79 -5.03
CA MET A 165 -4.08 -13.14 -5.91
C MET A 165 -5.11 -14.14 -6.46
N GLU A 166 -4.67 -15.31 -6.92
CA GLU A 166 -5.57 -16.37 -7.40
C GLU A 166 -6.52 -16.85 -6.30
N LYS A 167 -6.02 -17.06 -5.09
CA LYS A 167 -6.84 -17.47 -3.94
C LYS A 167 -7.89 -16.41 -3.61
N ALA A 168 -7.49 -15.14 -3.53
CA ALA A 168 -8.40 -14.03 -3.28
C ALA A 168 -9.49 -13.90 -4.36
N ALA A 169 -9.17 -14.17 -5.63
CA ALA A 169 -10.14 -14.20 -6.72
C ALA A 169 -11.19 -15.30 -6.52
N ARG A 170 -10.75 -16.52 -6.19
CA ARG A 170 -11.63 -17.67 -5.95
C ARG A 170 -12.56 -17.46 -4.75
N GLU A 171 -12.07 -16.81 -3.70
CA GLU A 171 -12.83 -16.52 -2.48
C GLU A 171 -13.73 -15.27 -2.60
N GLY A 172 -13.67 -14.55 -3.73
CA GLY A 172 -14.40 -13.28 -3.91
C GLY A 172 -13.87 -12.12 -3.04
N ASN A 173 -12.66 -12.25 -2.48
CA ASN A 173 -12.03 -11.21 -1.65
C ASN A 173 -11.44 -10.10 -2.53
N MET A 174 -12.31 -9.24 -3.06
CA MET A 174 -11.95 -8.19 -4.01
C MET A 174 -10.96 -7.17 -3.43
N LYS A 175 -10.97 -6.95 -2.11
CA LYS A 175 -10.04 -6.04 -1.43
C LYS A 175 -8.61 -6.56 -1.47
N GLN A 176 -8.40 -7.85 -1.16
CA GLN A 176 -7.07 -8.46 -1.23
C GLN A 176 -6.59 -8.55 -2.68
N LEU A 177 -7.46 -8.96 -3.61
CA LEU A 177 -7.17 -8.99 -5.04
C LEU A 177 -6.65 -7.64 -5.55
N TYR A 178 -7.39 -6.56 -5.30
CA TYR A 178 -6.98 -5.22 -5.73
C TYR A 178 -5.64 -4.79 -5.13
N ASN A 179 -5.41 -5.07 -3.84
CA ASN A 179 -4.17 -4.71 -3.17
C ASN A 179 -2.96 -5.48 -3.71
N THR A 180 -3.09 -6.79 -3.97
CA THR A 180 -2.00 -7.60 -4.54
C THR A 180 -1.72 -7.24 -6.00
N THR A 181 -2.77 -7.00 -6.81
CA THR A 181 -2.62 -6.48 -8.17
C THR A 181 -1.93 -5.11 -8.18
N LYS A 182 -2.26 -4.23 -7.22
CA LYS A 182 -1.59 -2.93 -7.07
C LYS A 182 -0.11 -3.08 -6.69
N LYS A 183 0.24 -4.03 -5.82
CA LYS A 183 1.65 -4.36 -5.47
C LYS A 183 2.42 -4.86 -6.69
N LEU A 184 1.81 -5.72 -7.53
CA LEU A 184 2.42 -6.26 -8.75
C LEU A 184 2.56 -5.23 -9.88
N ALA A 185 1.58 -4.34 -10.04
CA ALA A 185 1.53 -3.39 -11.15
C ALA A 185 2.63 -2.33 -11.12
N GLY A 186 3.41 -2.22 -10.03
CA GLY A 186 4.60 -1.37 -9.97
C GLY A 186 4.36 0.14 -10.20
N LYS A 187 3.09 0.58 -10.29
CA LYS A 187 2.75 1.99 -10.41
C LYS A 187 3.05 2.64 -9.06
N TYR A 188 4.10 3.45 -9.05
CA TYR A 188 4.58 4.29 -7.94
C TYR A 188 3.63 4.31 -6.75
N SER A 189 3.81 3.36 -5.82
CA SER A 189 3.30 3.58 -4.48
C SER A 189 4.11 4.73 -3.92
N LYS A 190 3.46 5.71 -3.28
CA LYS A 190 4.19 6.64 -2.43
C LYS A 190 5.08 5.76 -1.51
N PRO A 191 6.40 6.01 -1.42
CA PRO A 191 7.20 5.29 -0.43
C PRO A 191 6.48 5.46 0.90
N GLU A 192 6.27 4.34 1.61
CA GLU A 192 5.77 4.42 2.97
C GLU A 192 6.65 5.40 3.71
N ARG A 193 6.04 6.43 4.28
CA ARG A 193 6.80 7.41 5.05
C ARG A 193 7.47 6.61 6.17
N PRO A 194 8.80 6.67 6.29
CA PRO A 194 9.47 6.02 7.40
C PRO A 194 8.77 6.45 8.69
N PHE A 195 8.43 5.50 9.53
CA PHE A 195 7.88 5.80 10.85
C PHE A 195 8.95 6.56 11.63
N LYS A 196 8.62 7.69 12.26
CA LYS A 196 9.61 8.61 12.83
C LYS A 196 9.47 8.75 14.34
N ASP A 197 10.60 8.92 15.01
CA ASP A 197 10.64 9.34 16.41
C ASP A 197 10.17 10.80 16.56
N LYS A 198 10.14 11.31 17.80
CA LYS A 198 9.70 12.68 18.09
C LYS A 198 10.64 13.72 17.46
N GLU A 199 11.89 13.35 17.24
CA GLU A 199 12.95 14.14 16.62
C GLU A 199 12.94 14.06 15.08
N GLY A 200 12.03 13.26 14.49
CA GLY A 200 11.84 13.15 13.04
C GLY A 200 12.80 12.18 12.34
N ARG A 201 13.58 11.39 13.08
CA ARG A 201 14.49 10.35 12.58
C ARG A 201 13.71 9.06 12.27
N PRO A 202 14.06 8.34 11.20
CA PRO A 202 13.38 7.11 10.81
C PRO A 202 13.68 5.96 11.79
N ILE A 203 12.63 5.30 12.28
CA ILE A 203 12.65 4.12 13.13
C ILE A 203 12.53 2.87 12.23
N THR A 204 13.60 2.08 12.18
CA THR A 204 13.67 0.85 11.37
C THR A 204 13.35 -0.42 12.17
N GLU A 205 13.38 -0.36 13.50
CA GLU A 205 13.19 -1.51 14.38
C GLU A 205 11.74 -1.63 14.90
N ILE A 206 11.16 -2.83 14.82
CA ILE A 206 9.74 -3.08 15.16
C ILE A 206 9.43 -2.80 16.64
N GLN A 207 10.36 -3.10 17.54
CA GLN A 207 10.19 -2.83 18.98
C GLN A 207 10.09 -1.33 19.25
N GLU A 208 10.97 -0.53 18.63
CA GLU A 208 10.95 0.92 18.74
C GLU A 208 9.69 1.53 18.11
N GLN A 209 9.19 0.97 17.01
CA GLN A 209 7.91 1.41 16.42
C GLN A 209 6.75 1.20 17.39
N ARG A 210 6.70 0.05 18.10
CA ARG A 210 5.69 -0.22 19.12
C ARG A 210 5.77 0.76 20.28
N ASN A 211 6.97 1.03 20.78
CA ASN A 211 7.17 1.99 21.87
C ASN A 211 6.71 3.40 21.47
N ARG A 212 7.05 3.83 20.25
CA ARG A 212 6.61 5.13 19.73
C ARG A 212 5.09 5.22 19.50
N TRP A 213 4.42 4.10 19.18
CA TRP A 213 2.95 4.02 19.18
C TRP A 213 2.37 4.17 20.58
N VAL A 214 2.94 3.50 21.59
CA VAL A 214 2.52 3.62 22.99
C VAL A 214 2.64 5.09 23.44
N GLU A 215 3.78 5.73 23.21
CA GLU A 215 3.98 7.15 23.55
C GLU A 215 2.99 8.09 22.85
N TYR A 216 2.74 7.88 21.55
CA TYR A 216 1.79 8.70 20.78
C TYR A 216 0.37 8.59 21.34
N PHE A 217 -0.07 7.38 21.69
CA PHE A 217 -1.40 7.17 22.28
C PHE A 217 -1.49 7.67 23.71
N GLU A 218 -0.42 7.59 24.50
CA GLU A 218 -0.38 8.19 25.84
C GLU A 218 -0.50 9.71 25.79
N GLU A 219 0.22 10.39 24.89
CA GLU A 219 0.09 11.84 24.67
C GLU A 219 -1.32 12.24 24.22
N LEU A 220 -1.92 11.46 23.32
CA LEU A 220 -3.24 11.76 22.76
C LEU A 220 -4.36 11.55 23.78
N LEU A 221 -4.30 10.47 24.57
CA LEU A 221 -5.37 10.07 25.47
C LEU A 221 -5.25 10.70 26.86
N ASN A 222 -4.06 11.12 27.27
CA ASN A 222 -3.80 11.69 28.60
C ASN A 222 -3.45 13.19 28.57
N ARG A 223 -3.86 13.92 27.53
CA ARG A 223 -3.61 15.37 27.43
C ARG A 223 -4.25 16.09 28.64
N SER A 224 -3.43 16.81 29.40
CA SER A 224 -3.91 17.66 30.51
C SER A 224 -4.82 18.77 29.99
N VAL A 225 -5.76 19.19 30.84
CA VAL A 225 -6.69 20.28 30.51
C VAL A 225 -5.89 21.52 30.10
N PRO A 226 -6.16 22.12 28.93
CA PRO A 226 -5.46 23.31 28.50
C PRO A 226 -5.60 24.42 29.55
N THR A 227 -4.47 24.96 30.01
CA THR A 227 -4.42 26.04 31.02
C THR A 227 -4.88 27.38 30.49
N ASN A 228 -4.86 27.57 29.17
CA ASN A 228 -5.30 28.80 28.52
C ASN A 228 -6.71 28.62 27.95
N PRO A 229 -7.64 29.54 28.23
CA PRO A 229 -8.95 29.52 27.57
C PRO A 229 -8.76 29.66 26.05
N PRO A 230 -9.58 28.97 25.24
CA PRO A 230 -9.50 29.09 23.79
C PRO A 230 -9.79 30.53 23.37
N ASP A 231 -8.89 31.11 22.58
CA ASP A 231 -9.06 32.43 21.99
C ASP A 231 -10.09 32.31 20.86
N ILE A 232 -11.34 32.64 21.19
CA ILE A 232 -12.44 32.65 20.24
C ILE A 232 -12.64 34.11 19.83
N GLU A 233 -12.11 34.49 18.67
CA GLU A 233 -12.47 35.75 18.04
C GLU A 233 -13.99 35.76 17.80
N ALA A 234 -14.67 36.69 18.46
CA ALA A 234 -16.09 36.93 18.23
C ALA A 234 -16.28 37.51 16.83
N ALA A 235 -17.04 36.80 15.99
CA ALA A 235 -17.47 37.25 14.66
C ALA A 235 -18.59 38.30 14.76
#